data_AF-A0A2Z6A9T0-F1
#
_entry.id   AF-A0A2Z6A9T0-F1
#
_cell.length_a   1.000
_cell.length_b   1.000
_cell.length_c   1.000
_cell.angle_alpha   90.00
_cell.angle_beta   90.00
_cell.angle_gamma   90.00
#
_symmetry.space_group_name_H-M   'P 1'
#
loop_
_entity.id
_entity.type
_entity.pdbx_description
1 polymer ?
#
loop_
_entity_poly.entity_id
_entity_poly.type
_entity_poly.pdbx_seq_one_letter_code
_entity_poly.pdbx_strand_id
1 'polypeptide(L)'
;MSLAELSAAALQYSDNVAMNKLIAHVGGPASVTAFARQLGDETFRLDRTEPTLNTAIPGDPRDTTSPRAMAQTLRNLTLGKALGDSQRAQLVTWMKGNTTGAASIQAGLPASWVVGDKTGSGGYGC
;
A
#
# COMPACT_ATOMS: atom_id res chain seq x y z
N MET A 1 9.34 -3.68 -18.01
CA MET A 1 8.08 -3.16 -17.46
C MET A 1 8.22 -1.67 -17.23
N SER A 2 7.23 -0.90 -17.66
CA SER A 2 7.06 0.50 -17.31
C SER A 2 6.72 0.66 -15.82
N LEU A 3 6.85 1.87 -15.28
CA LEU A 3 6.43 2.16 -13.91
C LEU A 3 4.95 1.88 -13.69
N ALA A 4 4.10 2.14 -14.69
CA ALA A 4 2.67 1.84 -14.61
C ALA A 4 2.40 0.33 -14.50
N GLU A 5 3.12 -0.50 -15.26
CA GLU A 5 3.01 -1.96 -15.16
C GLU A 5 3.51 -2.47 -13.81
N LEU A 6 4.60 -1.91 -13.29
CA LEU A 6 5.12 -2.26 -11.97
C LEU A 6 4.13 -1.85 -10.85
N SER A 7 3.53 -0.66 -10.93
CA SER A 7 2.50 -0.22 -9.98
C SER A 7 1.27 -1.10 -10.01
N ALA A 8 0.78 -1.47 -11.20
CA ALA A 8 -0.34 -2.39 -11.33
C ALA A 8 0.00 -3.77 -10.76
N ALA A 9 1.18 -4.32 -11.07
CA ALA A 9 1.63 -5.62 -10.57
C ALA A 9 1.74 -5.64 -9.03
N ALA A 10 2.37 -4.61 -8.45
CA ALA A 10 2.51 -4.49 -6.99
C ALA A 10 1.16 -4.34 -6.29
N LEU A 11 0.21 -3.57 -6.85
CA LEU A 11 -1.08 -3.31 -6.22
C LEU A 11 -2.07 -4.46 -6.41
N GLN A 12 -2.19 -5.00 -7.62
CA GLN A 12 -3.26 -5.95 -7.96
C GLN A 12 -2.89 -7.40 -7.68
N TYR A 13 -1.60 -7.74 -7.79
CA TYR A 13 -1.09 -9.10 -7.65
C TYR A 13 -0.11 -9.24 -6.47
N SER A 14 0.17 -8.17 -5.75
CA SER A 14 1.14 -8.15 -4.64
C SER A 14 2.54 -8.61 -5.06
N ASP A 15 2.98 -8.25 -6.26
CA ASP A 15 4.29 -8.64 -6.78
C ASP A 15 5.43 -7.92 -6.04
N ASN A 16 6.20 -8.68 -5.27
CA ASN A 16 7.31 -8.20 -4.45
C ASN A 16 8.50 -7.70 -5.26
N VAL A 17 8.75 -8.25 -6.45
CA VAL A 17 9.81 -7.76 -7.34
C VAL A 17 9.42 -6.39 -7.89
N ALA A 18 8.14 -6.22 -8.27
CA ALA A 18 7.62 -4.94 -8.70
C ALA A 18 7.71 -3.89 -7.58
N MET A 19 7.35 -4.25 -6.35
CA MET A 19 7.51 -3.38 -5.17
C MET A 19 8.96 -2.94 -4.97
N ASN A 20 9.91 -3.88 -5.02
CA ASN A 20 11.33 -3.56 -4.89
C ASN A 20 11.83 -2.61 -5.99
N LYS A 21 11.35 -2.76 -7.23
CA LYS A 21 11.68 -1.83 -8.32
C LYS A 21 11.09 -0.44 -8.09
N LEU A 22 9.88 -0.34 -7.57
CA LEU A 22 9.25 0.94 -7.20
C LEU A 22 9.99 1.62 -6.05
N ILE A 23 10.34 0.89 -4.99
CA ILE A 23 11.14 1.39 -3.87
C ILE A 23 12.50 1.91 -4.38
N ALA A 24 13.19 1.15 -5.23
CA ALA A 24 14.46 1.58 -5.80
C ALA A 24 14.32 2.83 -6.67
N HIS A 25 13.25 2.93 -7.47
CA HIS A 25 12.97 4.09 -8.32
C HIS A 25 12.79 5.38 -7.52
N VAL A 26 12.16 5.32 -6.34
CA VAL A 26 11.97 6.50 -5.47
C VAL A 26 13.15 6.79 -4.54
N GLY A 27 14.21 5.98 -4.55
CA GLY A 27 15.41 6.20 -3.74
C GLY A 27 15.48 5.40 -2.43
N GLY A 28 14.67 4.36 -2.27
CA GLY A 28 14.72 3.42 -1.13
C GLY A 28 13.59 3.60 -0.11
N PRO A 29 13.55 2.74 0.93
CA PRO A 29 12.49 2.75 1.95
C PRO A 29 12.30 4.10 2.66
N ALA A 30 13.42 4.80 2.94
CA ALA A 30 13.41 6.10 3.56
C ALA A 30 12.65 7.16 2.73
N SER A 31 12.71 7.10 1.40
CA SER A 31 11.97 8.00 0.52
C SER A 31 10.46 7.76 0.57
N VAL A 32 10.03 6.51 0.72
CA VAL A 32 8.61 6.18 0.91
C VAL A 32 8.11 6.75 2.24
N THR A 33 8.91 6.60 3.30
CA THR A 33 8.63 7.22 4.61
C THR A 33 8.58 8.74 4.51
N ALA A 34 9.51 9.36 3.79
CA ALA A 34 9.53 10.81 3.58
C ALA A 34 8.28 11.30 2.81
N PHE A 35 7.82 10.55 1.82
CA PHE A 35 6.56 10.84 1.13
C PHE A 35 5.37 10.79 2.10
N ALA A 36 5.29 9.78 2.97
CA ALA A 36 4.25 9.72 4.00
C ALA A 36 4.26 10.95 4.92
N ARG A 37 5.45 11.42 5.33
CA ARG A 37 5.60 12.65 6.13
C ARG A 37 5.11 13.90 5.39
N GLN A 38 5.35 14.01 4.07
CA GLN A 38 4.81 15.11 3.27
C GLN A 38 3.27 15.14 3.23
N LEU A 39 2.62 13.99 3.43
CA LEU A 39 1.16 13.88 3.53
C LEU A 39 0.63 14.12 4.95
N GLY A 40 1.50 14.40 5.92
CA GLY A 40 1.17 14.57 7.33
C GLY A 40 1.04 13.25 8.11
N ASP A 41 1.49 12.13 7.56
CA ASP A 41 1.54 10.85 8.28
C ASP A 41 2.85 10.75 9.07
N GLU A 42 2.76 10.97 10.39
CA GLU A 42 3.90 10.89 11.31
C GLU A 42 4.15 9.47 11.86
N THR A 43 3.29 8.50 11.54
CA THR A 43 3.33 7.15 12.12
C THR A 43 3.95 6.12 11.19
N PHE A 44 3.60 6.18 9.90
CA PHE A 44 4.09 5.23 8.91
C PHE A 44 5.62 5.22 8.84
N ARG A 45 6.21 4.03 8.73
CA ARG A 45 7.62 3.84 8.43
C ARG A 45 7.83 2.61 7.57
N LEU A 46 8.70 2.74 6.59
CA LEU A 46 9.22 1.65 5.78
C LEU A 46 10.74 1.66 5.92
N ASP A 47 11.28 0.56 6.43
CA ASP A 47 12.67 0.43 6.84
C ASP A 47 13.43 -0.56 5.94
N ARG A 48 12.71 -1.52 5.33
CA ARG A 48 13.29 -2.61 4.55
C ARG A 48 12.62 -2.77 3.18
N THR A 49 13.23 -3.61 2.36
CA THR A 49 12.71 -4.06 1.07
C THR A 49 12.11 -5.46 1.19
N GLU A 50 11.39 -5.89 0.17
CA GLU A 50 10.88 -7.25 0.06
C GLU A 50 12.04 -8.26 -0.08
N PRO A 51 11.95 -9.46 0.52
CA PRO A 51 10.84 -9.97 1.33
C PRO A 51 10.91 -9.59 2.81
N THR A 52 12.01 -8.98 3.25
CA THR A 52 12.33 -8.86 4.68
C THR A 52 11.47 -7.87 5.45
N LEU A 53 10.77 -6.94 4.79
CA LEU A 53 9.77 -6.09 5.46
C LEU A 53 8.62 -6.90 6.08
N ASN A 54 8.39 -8.13 5.61
CA ASN A 54 7.31 -9.01 6.07
C ASN A 54 7.68 -9.94 7.24
N THR A 55 8.80 -9.70 7.95
CA THR A 55 9.14 -10.55 9.12
C THR A 55 8.12 -10.44 10.25
N ALA A 56 7.47 -9.27 10.40
CA ALA A 56 6.37 -9.02 11.34
C ALA A 56 6.64 -9.51 12.79
N ILE A 57 7.88 -9.33 13.26
CA ILE A 57 8.29 -9.80 14.59
C ILE A 57 7.54 -8.99 15.65
N PRO A 58 6.85 -9.63 16.61
CA PRO A 58 6.16 -8.90 17.68
C PRO A 58 7.09 -7.95 18.44
N GLY A 59 6.71 -6.67 18.50
CA GLY A 59 7.50 -5.62 19.16
C GLY A 59 8.59 -4.97 18.30
N ASP A 60 8.86 -5.47 17.09
CA ASP A 60 9.75 -4.80 16.13
C ASP A 60 9.04 -3.59 15.51
N PRO A 61 9.56 -2.36 15.68
CA PRO A 61 8.90 -1.18 15.14
C PRO A 61 9.09 -1.01 13.63
N ARG A 62 9.98 -1.78 12.98
CA ARG A 62 10.28 -1.61 11.56
C ARG A 62 9.11 -2.02 10.67
N ASP A 63 8.91 -1.26 9.59
CA ASP A 63 7.87 -1.52 8.58
C ASP A 63 6.44 -1.51 9.16
N THR A 64 6.21 -0.65 10.16
CA THR A 64 4.93 -0.55 10.88
C THR A 64 4.18 0.75 10.61
N THR A 65 2.89 0.72 10.94
CA THR A 65 2.04 1.90 11.07
C THR A 65 0.93 1.60 12.08
N SER A 66 0.04 2.55 12.33
CA SER A 66 -1.20 2.31 13.10
C SER A 66 -2.43 2.26 12.17
N PRO A 67 -3.50 1.55 12.56
CA PRO A 67 -4.75 1.54 11.78
C PRO A 67 -5.31 2.95 11.51
N ARG A 68 -5.21 3.83 12.51
CA ARG A 68 -5.66 5.23 12.39
C ARG A 68 -4.88 5.99 11.32
N ALA A 69 -3.55 5.89 11.36
CA ALA A 69 -2.67 6.59 10.41
C ALA A 69 -2.90 6.09 8.98
N MET A 70 -2.90 4.77 8.78
CA MET A 70 -3.11 4.19 7.45
C MET A 70 -4.50 4.53 6.87
N ALA A 71 -5.56 4.50 7.68
CA ALA A 71 -6.90 4.89 7.23
C ALA A 71 -6.96 6.36 6.78
N GLN A 72 -6.30 7.26 7.52
CA GLN A 72 -6.26 8.68 7.16
C GLN A 72 -5.43 8.92 5.88
N THR A 73 -4.27 8.29 5.77
CA THR A 73 -3.40 8.37 4.59
C THR A 73 -4.11 7.82 3.35
N LEU A 74 -4.77 6.66 3.47
CA LEU A 74 -5.53 6.06 2.38
C LEU A 74 -6.67 6.98 1.92
N ARG A 75 -7.43 7.57 2.87
CA ARG A 75 -8.46 8.57 2.54
C ARG A 75 -7.86 9.76 1.79
N ASN A 76 -6.74 10.29 2.25
CA ASN A 76 -6.09 11.45 1.63
C ASN A 76 -5.64 11.16 0.20
N LEU A 77 -5.10 9.96 -0.04
CA LEU A 77 -4.61 9.51 -1.36
C LEU A 77 -5.73 9.21 -2.35
N THR A 78 -6.85 8.63 -1.89
CA THR A 78 -7.91 8.10 -2.79
C THR A 78 -9.11 9.03 -2.93
N LEU A 79 -9.43 9.82 -1.90
CA LEU A 79 -10.60 10.70 -1.85
C LEU A 79 -10.23 12.17 -1.60
N GLY A 80 -9.03 12.42 -1.07
CA GLY A 80 -8.53 13.76 -0.77
C GLY A 80 -7.78 14.40 -1.94
N LYS A 81 -6.89 15.34 -1.61
CA LYS A 81 -6.09 16.12 -2.58
C LYS A 81 -4.58 15.86 -2.46
N ALA A 82 -4.18 14.76 -1.82
CA ALA A 82 -2.77 14.38 -1.71
C ALA A 82 -2.14 14.09 -3.08
N LEU A 83 -2.95 13.62 -4.03
CA LEU A 83 -2.58 13.39 -5.41
C LEU A 83 -3.39 14.31 -6.34
N GLY A 84 -2.82 14.65 -7.49
CA GLY A 84 -3.55 15.25 -8.60
C GLY A 84 -4.69 14.35 -9.09
N ASP A 85 -5.69 14.93 -9.75
CA ASP A 85 -6.95 14.25 -10.04
C ASP A 85 -6.77 12.98 -10.90
N SER A 86 -5.89 13.03 -11.91
CA SER A 86 -5.61 11.86 -12.75
C SER A 86 -4.86 10.76 -11.99
N GLN A 87 -3.89 11.11 -11.16
CA GLN A 87 -3.14 10.14 -10.34
C GLN A 87 -4.04 9.50 -9.27
N ARG A 88 -4.93 10.29 -8.66
CA ARG A 88 -5.93 9.80 -7.70
C ARG A 88 -6.89 8.81 -8.36
N ALA A 89 -7.43 9.17 -9.53
CA ALA A 89 -8.30 8.27 -10.30
C ALA A 89 -7.56 6.97 -10.70
N GLN A 90 -6.29 7.07 -11.10
CA GLN A 90 -5.48 5.91 -11.45
C GLN A 90 -5.25 4.98 -10.25
N LEU A 91 -4.92 5.53 -9.07
CA LEU A 91 -4.75 4.75 -7.85
C LEU A 91 -6.05 4.02 -7.48
N VAL A 92 -7.18 4.72 -7.51
CA VAL A 92 -8.49 4.12 -7.23
C VAL A 92 -8.83 3.01 -8.24
N THR A 93 -8.52 3.20 -9.53
CA THR A 93 -8.68 2.18 -10.55
C THR A 93 -7.84 0.94 -10.25
N TRP A 94 -6.57 1.12 -9.87
CA TRP A 94 -5.72 -0.02 -9.52
C TRP A 94 -6.24 -0.78 -8.30
N MET A 95 -6.62 -0.07 -7.23
CA MET A 95 -7.15 -0.69 -6.00
C MET A 95 -8.46 -1.44 -6.23
N LYS A 96 -9.36 -0.92 -7.08
CA LYS A 96 -10.60 -1.63 -7.48
C LYS A 96 -10.33 -2.89 -8.32
N GLY A 97 -9.18 -2.96 -8.97
CA GLY A 97 -8.75 -4.12 -9.74
C GLY A 97 -7.92 -5.13 -8.96
N ASN A 98 -7.86 -5.04 -7.63
CA ASN A 98 -7.12 -5.99 -6.81
C ASN A 98 -7.68 -7.41 -6.95
N THR A 99 -6.82 -8.41 -7.17
CA THR A 99 -7.25 -9.82 -7.33
C THR A 99 -7.11 -10.63 -6.04
N THR A 100 -6.59 -10.04 -4.97
CA THR A 100 -6.23 -10.75 -3.73
C THR A 100 -7.22 -10.54 -2.58
N GLY A 101 -8.15 -9.59 -2.69
CA GLY A 101 -8.99 -9.12 -1.57
C GLY A 101 -10.29 -9.90 -1.31
N ALA A 102 -10.67 -10.84 -2.18
CA ALA A 102 -12.00 -11.46 -2.16
C ALA A 102 -12.34 -12.17 -0.82
N ALA A 103 -11.34 -12.72 -0.13
CA ALA A 103 -11.50 -13.41 1.15
C ALA A 103 -11.24 -12.52 2.38
N SER A 104 -11.03 -11.21 2.19
CA SER A 104 -10.67 -10.26 3.25
C SER A 104 -11.85 -9.32 3.55
N ILE A 105 -11.63 -7.99 3.52
CA ILE A 105 -12.70 -7.00 3.80
C ILE A 105 -13.92 -7.22 2.91
N GLN A 106 -13.71 -7.54 1.63
CA GLN A 106 -14.80 -7.71 0.67
C GLN A 106 -15.77 -8.84 1.05
N ALA A 107 -15.29 -9.92 1.67
CA ALA A 107 -16.12 -11.05 2.08
C ALA A 107 -17.17 -10.69 3.14
N GLY A 108 -16.91 -9.63 3.92
CA GLY A 108 -17.80 -9.17 4.99
C GLY A 108 -18.79 -8.08 4.57
N LEU A 109 -18.79 -7.65 3.29
CA LEU A 109 -19.58 -6.52 2.80
C LEU A 109 -20.69 -6.97 1.83
N PRO A 110 -21.76 -6.16 1.65
CA PRO A 110 -22.77 -6.45 0.65
C PRO A 110 -22.16 -6.56 -0.75
N ALA A 111 -22.55 -7.59 -1.52
CA ALA A 111 -22.04 -7.83 -2.87
C ALA A 111 -22.32 -6.68 -3.87
N SER A 112 -23.28 -5.81 -3.56
CA SER A 112 -23.59 -4.62 -4.36
C SER A 112 -22.61 -3.46 -4.17
N TRP A 113 -21.74 -3.51 -3.15
CA TRP A 113 -20.76 -2.46 -2.89
C TRP A 113 -19.52 -2.63 -3.77
N VAL A 114 -19.03 -1.53 -4.31
CA VAL A 114 -17.75 -1.49 -5.02
C VAL A 114 -16.63 -1.27 -4.02
N VAL A 115 -15.70 -2.22 -3.95
CA VAL A 115 -14.55 -2.18 -3.03
C VAL A 115 -13.27 -1.97 -3.83
N GLY A 116 -12.38 -1.12 -3.32
CA GLY A 116 -10.99 -1.10 -3.74
C GLY A 116 -10.12 -1.30 -2.51
N ASP A 117 -9.21 -2.27 -2.56
CA ASP A 117 -8.40 -2.68 -1.42
C ASP A 117 -6.96 -3.04 -1.83
N LYS A 118 -6.13 -3.28 -0.82
CA LYS A 118 -4.84 -3.94 -0.97
C LYS A 118 -4.63 -4.84 0.25
N THR A 119 -4.35 -6.12 0.02
CA THR A 119 -4.05 -7.09 1.07
C THR A 119 -2.60 -7.00 1.52
N GLY A 120 -2.30 -7.60 2.67
CA GLY A 120 -0.94 -7.88 3.13
C GLY A 120 -0.94 -9.20 3.87
N SER A 121 0.19 -9.90 3.82
CA SER A 121 0.47 -11.06 4.67
C SER A 121 1.98 -11.20 4.91
N GLY A 122 2.35 -11.78 6.04
CA GLY A 122 3.73 -11.91 6.49
C GLY A 122 3.91 -12.94 7.61
N GLY A 123 5.03 -12.84 8.31
CA GLY A 123 5.32 -13.66 9.49
C GLY A 123 4.26 -13.48 10.58
N TYR A 124 4.17 -14.46 11.47
CA TYR A 124 3.27 -14.40 12.64
C TYR A 124 1.77 -14.18 12.32
N GLY A 125 1.33 -14.46 11.09
CA GLY A 125 -0.06 -14.33 10.68
C GLY A 125 -0.53 -12.89 10.52
N CYS A 126 0.40 -11.94 10.44
CA CYS A 126 0.15 -10.57 9.99
C CYS A 126 0.00 -10.51 8.47
#